data_AF-A0A845PPQ4-F1
#
_entry.id   AF-A0A845PPQ4-F1
#
_cell.length_a   1.000
_cell.length_b   1.000
_cell.length_c   1.000
_cell.angle_alpha   90.00
_cell.angle_beta   90.00
_cell.angle_gamma   90.00
#
_symmetry.space_group_name_H-M   'P 1'
#
loop_
_entity.id
_entity.type
_entity.pdbx_description
1 polymer ?
#
loop_
_entity_poly.entity_id
_entity_poly.type
_entity_poly.pdbx_seq_one_letter_code
_entity_poly.pdbx_strand_id
1 'polypeptide(L)'
;QIENLKNSSEMDSMMNELAEYLPSVKEVLIDERDRYLASHIWESKGSTVVAVIGAGHLPGVQAYLEKIAGGKAITDTCDIESAPSSSPVSKIIAWAIPVIIIGLIALGFFTG
;
A
#
# COMPACT_ATOMS: atom_id res chain seq x y z
N GLN A 1 -2.81 24.92 -31.98
CA GLN A 1 -1.54 24.23 -31.69
C GLN A 1 -1.33 24.11 -30.17
N ILE A 2 -2.26 23.45 -29.45
CA ILE A 2 -2.14 23.13 -28.00
C ILE A 2 -2.68 21.71 -27.74
N GLU A 3 -2.89 20.91 -28.79
CA GLU A 3 -3.47 19.56 -28.68
C GLU A 3 -2.39 18.46 -28.73
N ASN A 4 -1.20 18.79 -29.25
CA ASN A 4 -0.02 17.92 -29.28
C ASN A 4 0.78 17.90 -27.97
N LEU A 5 0.32 18.58 -26.92
CA LEU A 5 0.85 18.42 -25.56
C LEU A 5 0.07 17.38 -24.75
N LYS A 6 -0.85 16.65 -25.40
CA LYS A 6 -1.45 15.42 -24.89
C LYS A 6 -0.45 14.26 -25.03
N ASN A 7 0.75 14.46 -24.49
CA ASN A 7 1.80 13.45 -24.32
C ASN A 7 1.39 12.51 -23.18
N SER A 8 0.26 11.82 -23.33
CA SER A 8 -0.13 10.73 -22.44
C SER A 8 0.92 9.62 -22.48
N SER A 9 1.52 9.37 -23.65
CA SER A 9 2.55 8.35 -23.84
C SER A 9 3.80 8.54 -22.98
N GLU A 10 4.26 9.78 -22.78
CA GLU A 10 5.50 10.06 -22.02
C GLU A 10 5.26 9.93 -20.52
N MET A 11 4.12 10.48 -20.04
CA MET A 11 3.72 10.34 -18.64
C MET A 11 3.42 8.87 -18.30
N ASP A 12 2.75 8.14 -19.19
CA ASP A 12 2.45 6.72 -19.01
C ASP A 12 3.75 5.88 -19.02
N SER A 13 4.73 6.24 -19.87
CA SER A 13 6.04 5.59 -19.89
C SER A 13 6.82 5.83 -18.59
N MET A 14 6.82 7.07 -18.08
CA MET A 14 7.44 7.40 -16.79
C MET A 14 6.77 6.67 -15.63
N MET A 15 5.43 6.56 -15.64
CA MET A 15 4.70 5.81 -14.61
C MET A 15 4.99 4.31 -14.67
N ASN A 16 5.16 3.74 -15.87
CA ASN A 16 5.57 2.35 -16.04
C ASN A 16 7.02 2.11 -15.58
N GLU A 17 7.96 2.99 -15.90
CA GLU A 17 9.34 2.89 -15.43
C GLU A 17 9.43 3.03 -13.90
N LEU A 18 8.64 3.92 -13.30
CA LEU A 18 8.54 4.03 -11.84
C LEU A 18 7.94 2.77 -11.20
N ALA A 19 6.94 2.16 -11.84
CA ALA A 19 6.37 0.89 -11.41
C ALA A 19 7.35 -0.29 -11.53
N GLU A 20 8.27 -0.23 -12.50
CA GLU A 20 9.34 -1.22 -12.70
C GLU A 20 10.51 -1.03 -11.71
N TYR A 21 10.82 0.23 -11.36
CA TYR A 21 11.86 0.58 -10.37
C TYR A 21 11.43 0.38 -8.91
N LEU A 22 10.13 0.46 -8.61
CA LEU A 22 9.56 0.31 -7.26
C LEU A 22 8.56 -0.87 -7.20
N PRO A 23 9.01 -2.11 -7.52
CA PRO A 23 8.11 -3.26 -7.56
C PRO A 23 7.49 -3.55 -6.19
N SER A 24 8.21 -3.24 -5.10
CA SER A 24 7.73 -3.35 -3.73
C SER A 24 6.58 -2.40 -3.40
N VAL A 25 6.43 -1.25 -4.08
CA VAL A 25 5.29 -0.33 -3.87
C VAL A 25 4.04 -0.83 -4.60
N LYS A 26 4.20 -1.45 -5.78
CA LYS A 26 3.13 -2.13 -6.51
C LYS A 26 2.61 -3.35 -5.72
N GLU A 27 3.54 -4.17 -5.23
CA GLU A 27 3.24 -5.38 -4.45
C GLU A 27 2.57 -5.05 -3.11
N VAL A 28 3.04 -4.00 -2.40
CA VAL A 28 2.50 -3.63 -1.07
C VAL A 28 1.21 -2.82 -1.15
N LEU A 29 0.97 -1.97 -2.16
CA LEU A 29 -0.22 -1.10 -2.18
C LEU A 29 -1.41 -1.59 -3.03
N ILE A 30 -1.20 -2.55 -3.94
CA ILE A 30 -2.26 -3.07 -4.83
C ILE A 30 -2.61 -4.52 -4.49
N ASP A 31 -1.61 -5.39 -4.33
CA ASP A 31 -1.86 -6.83 -4.21
C ASP A 31 -2.50 -7.22 -2.86
N GLU A 32 -2.18 -6.52 -1.77
CA GLU A 32 -2.81 -6.73 -0.46
C GLU A 32 -4.32 -6.41 -0.50
N ARG A 33 -4.69 -5.31 -1.17
CA ARG A 33 -6.09 -4.88 -1.31
C ARG A 33 -6.87 -5.85 -2.20
N ASP A 34 -6.27 -6.28 -3.30
CA ASP A 34 -6.90 -7.24 -4.21
C ASP A 34 -7.09 -8.61 -3.54
N ARG A 35 -6.10 -9.06 -2.76
CA ARG A 35 -6.23 -10.24 -1.91
C ARG A 35 -7.38 -10.10 -0.92
N TYR A 36 -7.47 -8.96 -0.23
CA TYR A 36 -8.53 -8.72 0.75
C TYR A 36 -9.92 -8.80 0.10
N LEU A 37 -10.10 -8.09 -1.02
CA LEU A 37 -11.35 -8.08 -1.78
C LEU A 37 -11.71 -9.47 -2.31
N ALA A 38 -10.75 -10.18 -2.92
CA ALA A 38 -10.97 -11.53 -3.45
C ALA A 38 -11.35 -12.52 -2.34
N SER A 39 -10.68 -12.46 -1.19
CA SER A 39 -10.96 -13.34 -0.05
C SER A 39 -12.36 -13.08 0.53
N HIS A 40 -12.75 -11.81 0.68
CA HIS A 40 -14.08 -11.45 1.16
C HIS A 40 -15.19 -11.83 0.16
N ILE A 41 -14.94 -11.70 -1.14
CA ILE A 41 -15.88 -12.15 -2.19
C ILE A 41 -16.03 -13.68 -2.12
N TRP A 42 -14.93 -14.41 -1.96
CA TRP A 42 -14.94 -15.87 -1.90
C TRP A 42 -15.68 -16.41 -0.67
N GLU A 43 -15.50 -15.78 0.49
CA GLU A 43 -16.14 -16.18 1.75
C GLU A 43 -17.58 -15.66 1.91
N SER A 44 -18.05 -14.84 0.96
CA SER A 44 -19.41 -14.30 0.98
C SER A 44 -20.45 -15.43 0.92
N LYS A 45 -21.44 -15.36 1.81
CA LYS A 45 -22.50 -16.38 1.90
C LYS A 45 -23.53 -16.19 0.79
N GLY A 46 -23.94 -17.29 0.17
CA GLY A 46 -25.00 -17.33 -0.84
C GLY A 46 -24.63 -18.18 -2.04
N SER A 47 -25.63 -18.63 -2.80
CA SER A 47 -25.40 -19.36 -4.06
C SER A 47 -25.02 -18.46 -5.22
N THR A 48 -25.20 -17.15 -5.07
CA THR A 48 -24.94 -16.15 -6.10
C THR A 48 -24.44 -14.89 -5.43
N VAL A 49 -23.22 -14.47 -5.78
CA VAL A 49 -22.55 -13.29 -5.23
C VAL A 49 -22.32 -12.30 -6.37
N VAL A 50 -22.71 -11.04 -6.15
CA VAL A 50 -22.43 -9.93 -7.07
C VAL A 50 -21.51 -8.95 -6.36
N ALA A 51 -20.31 -8.74 -6.91
CA ALA A 51 -19.32 -7.81 -6.38
C ALA A 51 -19.17 -6.59 -7.29
N VAL A 52 -19.18 -5.39 -6.71
CA VAL A 52 -18.92 -4.13 -7.42
C VAL A 52 -17.52 -3.67 -7.02
N ILE A 53 -16.62 -3.58 -7.99
CA ILE A 53 -15.19 -3.32 -7.76
C ILE A 53 -14.71 -2.24 -8.73
N GLY A 54 -13.78 -1.40 -8.29
CA GLY A 54 -13.13 -0.42 -9.17
C GLY A 54 -12.37 -1.12 -10.30
N ALA A 55 -12.42 -0.54 -11.52
CA ALA A 55 -11.85 -1.16 -12.72
C ALA A 55 -10.36 -1.53 -12.60
N GLY A 56 -9.58 -0.76 -11.84
CA GLY A 56 -8.16 -1.04 -11.60
C GLY A 56 -7.89 -2.31 -10.77
N HIS A 57 -8.85 -2.77 -9.97
CA HIS A 57 -8.72 -3.95 -9.10
C HIS A 57 -9.22 -5.24 -9.77
N LEU A 58 -9.98 -5.12 -10.87
CA LEU A 58 -10.57 -6.25 -11.58
C LEU A 58 -9.54 -7.35 -11.95
N PRO A 59 -8.39 -7.05 -12.61
CA PRO A 59 -7.46 -8.10 -13.01
C PRO A 59 -6.79 -8.80 -11.82
N GLY A 60 -6.45 -8.07 -10.75
CA GLY A 60 -5.83 -8.64 -9.56
C GLY A 60 -6.79 -9.49 -8.74
N VAL A 61 -8.01 -9.00 -8.52
CA VAL A 61 -9.07 -9.77 -7.83
C VAL A 61 -9.41 -11.04 -8.60
N GLN A 62 -9.57 -10.98 -9.93
CA GLN A 62 -9.84 -12.17 -10.73
C GLN A 62 -8.70 -13.19 -10.61
N ALA A 63 -7.45 -12.77 -10.78
CA ALA A 63 -6.30 -13.66 -10.68
C ALA A 63 -6.20 -14.30 -9.28
N TYR A 64 -6.55 -13.57 -8.24
CA TYR A 64 -6.54 -14.10 -6.86
C TYR A 64 -7.68 -15.11 -6.63
N LEU A 65 -8.90 -14.83 -7.11
CA LEU A 65 -10.02 -15.77 -7.06
C LEU A 65 -9.70 -17.08 -7.78
N GLU A 66 -9.06 -17.01 -8.95
CA GLU A 66 -8.60 -18.21 -9.69
C GLU A 66 -7.57 -19.02 -8.89
N LYS A 67 -6.66 -18.35 -8.16
CA LYS A 67 -5.70 -19.03 -7.27
C LYS A 67 -6.40 -19.73 -6.10
N ILE A 68 -7.40 -19.09 -5.49
CA ILE A 68 -8.21 -19.70 -4.42
C ILE A 68 -8.94 -20.92 -4.97
N ALA A 69 -9.63 -20.78 -6.11
CA ALA A 69 -10.34 -21.88 -6.77
C ALA A 69 -9.42 -23.06 -7.14
N GLY A 70 -8.17 -22.77 -7.52
CA GLY A 70 -7.15 -23.76 -7.81
C GLY A 70 -6.43 -24.34 -6.58
N GLY A 71 -6.80 -23.94 -5.36
CA GLY A 71 -6.15 -24.37 -4.12
C GLY A 71 -4.71 -23.87 -3.94
N LYS A 72 -4.32 -22.83 -4.68
CA LYS A 72 -2.97 -22.24 -4.65
C LYS A 72 -2.87 -21.01 -3.73
N ALA A 73 -4.01 -20.52 -3.23
CA ALA A 73 -4.11 -19.42 -2.29
C ALA A 73 -5.15 -19.73 -1.21
N ILE A 74 -4.94 -19.15 -0.03
CA ILE A 74 -5.87 -19.19 1.10
C ILE A 74 -6.61 -17.85 1.21
N THR A 75 -7.74 -17.84 1.88
CA THR A 75 -8.56 -16.65 2.10
C THR A 75 -8.24 -15.91 3.40
N ASP A 76 -7.24 -16.38 4.15
CA ASP A 76 -6.82 -15.74 5.39
C ASP A 76 -6.20 -14.36 5.10
N THR A 77 -6.71 -13.36 5.82
CA THR A 77 -6.30 -11.95 5.69
C THR A 77 -5.89 -11.34 7.03
N CYS A 78 -5.77 -12.15 8.10
CA CYS A 78 -5.40 -11.67 9.44
C CYS A 78 -4.07 -10.92 9.47
N ASP A 79 -3.16 -11.23 8.55
CA ASP A 79 -1.85 -10.60 8.41
C ASP A 79 -1.92 -9.13 7.90
N ILE A 80 -3.01 -8.75 7.24
CA ILE A 80 -3.21 -7.39 6.68
C ILE A 80 -4.37 -6.62 7.29
N GLU A 81 -5.19 -7.23 8.15
CA GLU A 81 -6.30 -6.54 8.81
C GLU A 81 -5.85 -5.62 9.96
N SER A 82 -4.66 -5.83 10.52
CA SER A 82 -4.17 -5.05 11.66
C SER A 82 -3.11 -4.03 11.24
N ALA A 83 -3.35 -2.76 11.59
CA ALA A 83 -2.28 -1.78 11.56
C ALA A 83 -1.30 -2.06 12.72
N PRO A 84 0.03 -2.02 12.48
CA PRO A 84 0.99 -2.26 13.54
C PRO A 84 0.80 -1.23 14.66
N SER A 85 0.65 -1.69 15.90
CA SER A 85 0.47 -0.81 17.06
C SER A 85 1.68 0.10 17.21
N SER A 86 1.47 1.42 17.36
CA SER A 86 2.56 2.35 17.63
C SER A 86 3.26 1.96 18.94
N SER A 87 4.49 1.47 18.87
CA SER A 87 5.27 1.12 20.06
C SER A 87 5.56 2.38 20.89
N PRO A 88 5.49 2.34 22.24
CA PRO A 88 5.93 3.47 23.07
C PRO A 88 7.39 3.86 22.81
N VAL A 89 8.23 2.91 22.37
CA VAL A 89 9.63 3.16 22.01
C VAL A 89 9.75 4.05 20.76
N SER A 90 8.87 3.87 19.77
CA SER A 90 8.93 4.71 18.56
C SER A 90 8.57 6.17 18.86
N LYS A 91 7.66 6.40 19.82
CA LYS A 91 7.34 7.75 20.31
C LYS A 91 8.52 8.38 21.07
N ILE A 92 9.23 7.60 21.88
CA ILE A 92 10.40 8.08 22.63
C ILE A 92 11.53 8.47 21.67
N ILE A 93 11.85 7.63 20.69
CA ILE A 93 12.89 7.92 19.68
C ILE A 93 12.53 9.16 18.85
N ALA A 94 11.26 9.28 18.45
CA ALA A 94 10.78 10.44 17.70
C ALA A 94 10.95 11.76 18.49
N TRP A 95 10.81 11.72 19.82
CA TRP A 95 10.97 12.90 20.67
C TRP A 95 12.42 13.15 21.12
N ALA A 96 13.28 12.13 21.08
CA ALA A 96 14.69 12.27 21.43
C ALA A 96 15.43 13.24 20.50
N ILE A 97 15.16 13.21 19.19
CA ILE A 97 15.81 14.09 18.21
C ILE A 97 15.51 15.58 18.50
N PRO A 98 14.24 16.03 18.64
CA PRO A 98 13.91 17.40 19.05
C PRO A 98 14.56 17.82 20.37
N VAL A 99 14.53 16.95 21.39
CA VAL A 99 15.09 17.26 22.71
C VAL A 99 16.59 17.46 22.65
N ILE A 100 17.30 16.62 21.91
CA ILE A 100 18.75 16.74 21.71
C ILE A 100 19.07 18.07 21.02
N ILE A 101 18.32 18.44 19.98
CA ILE A 101 18.51 19.72 19.27
C ILE A 101 18.30 20.90 20.22
N ILE A 102 17.20 20.90 20.99
CA ILE A 102 16.93 21.96 21.97
C ILE A 102 18.03 22.02 23.04
N GLY A 103 18.50 20.87 23.52
CA GLY A 103 19.57 20.77 24.51
C GLY A 103 20.90 21.33 23.99
N LEU A 104 21.27 21.04 22.75
CA LEU A 104 22.48 21.57 22.11
C LEU A 104 22.40 23.10 21.94
N ILE A 105 21.24 23.62 21.51
CA ILE A 105 21.01 25.06 21.39
C ILE A 105 21.16 25.73 22.77
N ALA A 106 20.48 25.21 23.79
CA ALA A 106 20.54 25.76 25.15
C ALA A 106 21.97 25.75 25.71
N LEU A 107 22.69 24.63 25.59
CA LEU A 107 24.09 24.54 26.02
C LEU A 107 24.96 25.57 25.30
N GLY A 108 24.82 25.70 23.98
CA GLY A 108 25.53 26.72 23.20
C GLY A 108 25.29 28.15 23.70
N PHE A 109 24.07 28.47 24.15
CA PHE A 109 23.73 29.77 24.75
C PHE A 109 24.33 29.99 26.15
N PHE A 110 24.51 28.94 26.95
CA PHE A 110 25.05 29.06 28.32
C PHE A 110 26.57 28.98 28.39
N THR A 111 27.23 28.32 27.43
CA THR A 111 28.69 28.21 27.35
C THR A 111 29.33 29.22 26.39
N GLY A 112 28.51 29.96 25.64
CA GLY A 112 28.92 31.03 24.72
C GLY A 112 28.87 32.42 25.35
#